data_AF-A0AAE1DYZ0-F1
#
_entry.id   AF-A0AAE1DYZ0-F1
#
_cell.length_a   1.000
_cell.length_b   1.000
_cell.length_c   1.000
_cell.angle_alpha   90.00
_cell.angle_beta   90.00
_cell.angle_gamma   90.00
#
_symmetry.space_group_name_H-M   'P 1'
#
loop_
_entity.id
_entity.type
_entity.pdbx_description
1 polymer ?
#
loop_
_entity_poly.entity_id
_entity_poly.type
_entity_poly.pdbx_seq_one_letter_code
_entity_poly.pdbx_strand_id
1 'polypeptide(L)'
;MTYIHSSEIRSHGHLKSSNCVVDSRFVVKITDFGLHYFKEKEEQLLDDIYAWERNKLWTAPELLRLMHPPPWGTQKGDVYSFAIICQEIVYRSGVFYLQNLELSPSEIVDKLRKGGKPSFRPTVEEFDCPSDELAMVIRRCWAEDPSERHDFQALRTIIRRLNKDGDKGDILDNLLSRMEQYANNLEALVEERTSDYLQEKKKAEELLYNMLPKPVALQLIRGETVTAQWYDNVTIYFSDICGFTALSAESSPMQVVDLLNDLYTVFDSIVEHFDVYKVETIGDAYMVVSGLPVRNGNLHGREIARLSLALLDAVFKFKIRHRPGDQLRLRIGIHSGPVCAGVVGLKMPRYCLFGDTVNTASRMESNGLPLRIHVSPFTKDILQEHGTFHLEMRGSVEMKGKGSVITYWLLGEVGSPYNIQQQGYNLPAMSETLFSLQP
;
A
#
# COMPACT_ATOMS: atom_id res chain seq x y z
N MET A 1 34.73 13.40 34.22
CA MET A 1 34.94 13.28 35.68
C MET A 1 35.92 14.29 36.26
N THR A 2 37.17 14.43 35.76
CA THR A 2 38.14 15.43 36.30
C THR A 2 37.54 16.83 36.46
N TYR A 3 36.81 17.32 35.45
CA TYR A 3 36.10 18.60 35.50
C TYR A 3 35.07 18.69 36.64
N ILE A 4 34.23 17.66 36.79
CA ILE A 4 33.21 17.59 37.86
C ILE A 4 33.90 17.60 39.23
N HIS A 5 34.98 16.84 39.39
CA HIS A 5 35.72 16.75 40.66
C HIS A 5 36.41 18.04 41.07
N SER A 6 36.83 18.87 40.09
CA SER A 6 37.38 20.20 40.35
C SER A 6 36.33 21.31 40.46
N SER A 7 35.08 21.03 40.11
CA SER A 7 33.99 22.01 40.16
C SER A 7 33.35 22.11 41.55
N GLU A 8 32.46 23.09 41.75
CA GLU A 8 31.68 23.23 42.98
C GLU A 8 30.80 22.00 43.29
N ILE A 9 30.48 21.19 42.28
CA ILE A 9 29.68 19.96 42.42
C ILE A 9 30.48 18.85 43.13
N ARG A 10 31.82 18.89 43.04
CA ARG A 10 32.80 17.99 43.70
C ARG A 10 32.74 16.50 43.36
N SER A 11 31.59 15.91 43.12
CA SER A 11 31.42 14.48 42.75
C SER A 11 30.10 14.25 42.00
N HIS A 12 30.03 13.18 41.22
CA HIS A 12 28.81 12.79 40.53
C HIS A 12 27.87 12.00 41.46
N GLY A 13 28.41 11.12 42.30
CA GLY A 13 27.71 10.38 43.34
C GLY A 13 26.81 9.24 42.85
N HIS A 14 26.41 9.25 41.59
CA HIS A 14 25.52 8.27 40.96
C HIS A 14 25.98 7.93 39.54
N LEU A 15 27.29 7.81 39.30
CA LEU A 15 27.83 7.53 37.97
C LEU A 15 27.47 6.08 37.55
N LYS A 16 26.71 5.93 36.46
CA LYS A 16 26.36 4.64 35.85
C LYS A 16 26.59 4.65 34.35
N SER A 17 26.57 3.48 33.72
CA SER A 17 26.68 3.37 32.25
C SER A 17 25.57 4.15 31.53
N SER A 18 24.35 4.22 32.08
CA SER A 18 23.25 5.03 31.55
C SER A 18 23.45 6.56 31.63
N ASN A 19 24.38 7.05 32.46
CA ASN A 19 24.71 8.47 32.55
C ASN A 19 25.81 8.90 31.57
N CYS A 20 26.45 7.93 30.91
CA CYS A 20 27.44 8.13 29.86
C CYS A 20 26.75 8.11 28.49
N VAL A 21 26.30 9.26 28.01
CA VAL A 21 25.64 9.39 26.70
C VAL A 21 26.65 9.72 25.61
N VAL A 22 26.39 9.31 24.38
CA VAL A 22 27.25 9.60 23.23
C VAL A 22 26.55 10.61 22.34
N ASP A 23 27.21 11.72 22.02
CA ASP A 23 26.66 12.73 21.11
C ASP A 23 26.84 12.34 19.62
N SER A 24 26.30 13.17 18.72
CA SER A 24 26.40 12.94 17.27
C SER A 24 27.83 12.97 16.71
N ARG A 25 28.82 13.36 17.52
CA ARG A 25 30.25 13.39 17.16
C ARG A 25 31.02 12.23 17.79
N PHE A 26 30.32 11.20 18.29
CA PHE A 26 30.91 10.07 19.02
C PHE A 26 31.70 10.49 20.27
N VAL A 27 31.35 11.63 20.89
CA VAL A 27 31.98 12.09 22.12
C VAL A 27 31.11 11.69 23.30
N VAL A 28 31.69 10.94 24.24
CA VAL A 28 31.03 10.61 25.51
C VAL A 28 30.83 11.88 26.34
N LYS A 29 29.58 12.12 26.73
CA LYS A 29 29.15 13.17 27.67
C LYS A 29 28.64 12.50 28.94
N ILE A 30 29.00 13.08 30.07
CA ILE A 30 28.48 12.69 31.37
C ILE A 30 27.27 13.56 31.66
N THR A 31 26.16 12.96 32.04
CA THR A 31 24.89 13.63 32.30
C THR A 31 24.44 13.39 33.72
N ASP A 32 23.40 14.10 34.15
CA ASP A 32 22.67 13.76 35.37
C ASP A 32 23.53 13.86 36.66
N PHE A 33 24.32 14.94 36.79
CA PHE A 33 25.12 15.27 37.98
C PHE A 33 24.61 16.57 38.65
N GLY A 34 24.88 16.76 39.95
CA GLY A 34 24.57 18.01 40.68
C GLY A 34 23.17 18.14 41.32
N LEU A 35 22.16 17.39 40.87
CA LEU A 35 20.78 17.43 41.41
C LEU A 35 20.53 16.45 42.56
N HIS A 36 21.46 16.34 43.49
CA HIS A 36 21.49 15.27 44.50
C HIS A 36 20.25 15.22 45.41
N TYR A 37 19.73 16.37 45.85
CA TYR A 37 18.56 16.46 46.75
C TYR A 37 17.23 16.05 46.08
N PHE A 38 17.09 16.24 44.77
CA PHE A 38 15.88 15.83 44.05
C PHE A 38 15.88 14.32 43.81
N LYS A 39 17.04 13.76 43.49
CA LYS A 39 17.20 12.32 43.25
C LYS A 39 17.07 11.45 44.48
N GLU A 40 17.48 11.97 45.64
CA GLU A 40 17.29 11.26 46.92
C GLU A 40 15.80 10.96 47.18
N LYS A 41 14.91 11.87 46.79
CA LYS A 41 13.45 11.67 46.89
C LYS A 41 12.92 10.70 45.84
N GLU A 42 13.48 10.71 44.64
CA GLU A 42 13.09 9.79 43.56
C GLU A 42 13.48 8.34 43.89
N GLU A 43 14.64 8.10 44.49
CA GLU A 43 15.05 6.76 44.95
C GLU A 43 14.17 6.22 46.09
N GLN A 44 13.60 7.10 46.93
CA GLN A 44 12.67 6.72 48.01
C GLN A 44 11.27 6.34 47.49
N LEU A 45 10.93 6.72 46.25
CA LEU A 45 9.63 6.48 45.61
C LEU A 45 9.62 5.21 44.73
N LEU A 46 10.74 4.49 44.63
CA LEU A 46 10.80 3.22 43.91
C LEU A 46 10.08 2.13 44.71
N ASP A 47 8.84 1.80 44.31
CA ASP A 47 8.07 0.68 44.88
C ASP A 47 8.69 -0.70 44.56
N ASP A 48 9.59 -0.77 43.58
CA ASP A 48 10.29 -1.98 43.17
C ASP A 48 11.67 -2.11 43.84
N ILE A 49 11.73 -2.98 44.87
CA ILE A 49 12.94 -3.32 45.61
C ILE A 49 14.05 -3.84 44.68
N TYR A 50 13.69 -4.62 43.65
CA TYR A 50 14.66 -5.19 42.72
C TYR A 50 15.33 -4.11 41.88
N ALA A 51 14.56 -3.16 41.34
CA ALA A 51 15.09 -2.02 40.58
C ALA A 51 15.98 -1.12 41.45
N TRP A 52 15.60 -0.92 42.72
CA TRP A 52 16.39 -0.16 43.68
C TRP A 52 17.75 -0.83 43.96
N GLU A 53 17.78 -2.14 44.24
CA GLU A 53 19.02 -2.86 44.51
C GLU A 53 19.93 -2.95 43.28
N ARG A 54 19.35 -3.17 42.09
CA ARG A 54 20.08 -3.15 40.82
C ARG A 54 20.78 -1.80 40.59
N ASN A 55 20.12 -0.70 40.95
CA ASN A 55 20.69 0.64 40.84
C ASN A 55 21.89 0.88 41.78
N LYS A 56 22.04 0.08 42.84
CA LYS A 56 23.15 0.17 43.79
C LYS A 56 24.41 -0.60 43.36
N LEU A 57 24.37 -1.37 42.27
CA LEU A 57 25.51 -2.17 41.81
C LEU A 57 26.73 -1.35 41.35
N TRP A 58 26.54 -0.08 40.98
CA TRP A 58 27.64 0.86 40.70
C TRP A 58 28.16 1.58 41.95
N THR A 59 27.51 1.41 43.10
CA THR A 59 27.83 2.16 44.33
C THR A 59 28.97 1.47 45.07
N ALA A 60 29.93 2.26 45.52
CA ALA A 60 31.09 1.74 46.23
C ALA A 60 30.73 1.09 47.59
N PRO A 61 31.42 0.01 48.00
CA PRO A 61 31.07 -0.75 49.21
C PRO A 61 31.04 0.09 50.49
N GLU A 62 31.95 1.05 50.63
CA GLU A 62 32.00 1.94 51.79
C GLU A 62 30.75 2.83 51.90
N LEU A 63 30.16 3.24 50.77
CA LEU A 63 28.94 4.04 50.74
C LEU A 63 27.71 3.17 51.04
N LEU A 64 27.72 1.90 50.59
CA LEU A 64 26.64 0.94 50.87
C LEU A 64 26.54 0.54 52.36
N ARG A 65 27.62 0.72 53.13
CA ARG A 65 27.70 0.39 54.56
C ARG A 65 27.33 1.56 55.48
N LEU A 66 27.31 2.79 54.97
CA LEU A 66 26.91 3.95 55.76
C LEU A 66 25.40 3.90 55.99
N MET A 67 24.96 4.19 57.23
CA MET A 67 23.53 4.34 57.53
C MET A 67 22.92 5.53 56.79
N HIS A 68 23.70 6.59 56.62
CA HIS A 68 23.32 7.79 55.88
C HIS A 68 24.45 8.20 54.94
N PRO A 69 24.52 7.61 53.72
CA PRO A 69 25.53 8.00 52.75
C PRO A 69 25.28 9.45 52.28
N PRO A 70 26.34 10.22 51.99
CA PRO A 70 26.18 11.56 51.44
C PRO A 70 25.45 11.50 50.09
N PRO A 71 24.40 12.31 49.84
CA PRO A 71 23.64 12.29 48.59
C PRO A 71 24.47 12.62 47.34
N TRP A 72 25.53 13.42 47.52
CA TRP A 72 26.51 13.75 46.48
C TRP A 72 27.59 12.67 46.28
N GLY A 73 27.57 11.61 47.09
CA GLY A 73 28.58 10.55 47.09
C GLY A 73 29.97 11.07 47.44
N THR A 74 31.00 10.41 46.92
CA THR A 74 32.40 10.83 47.09
C THR A 74 33.16 10.69 45.78
N GLN A 75 34.25 11.44 45.63
CA GLN A 75 35.12 11.31 44.46
C GLN A 75 35.69 9.89 44.31
N LYS A 76 36.01 9.23 45.42
CA LYS A 76 36.50 7.85 45.42
C LYS A 76 35.39 6.83 45.15
N GLY A 77 34.14 7.17 45.47
CA GLY A 77 32.96 6.43 45.04
C GLY A 77 32.82 6.47 43.52
N ASP A 78 32.94 7.64 42.90
CA ASP A 78 32.89 7.78 41.43
C ASP A 78 33.99 6.96 40.73
N VAL A 79 35.18 6.84 41.34
CA VAL A 79 36.29 6.02 40.81
C VAL A 79 35.90 4.53 40.81
N TYR A 80 35.23 4.05 41.85
CA TYR A 80 34.71 2.69 41.89
C TYR A 80 33.67 2.46 40.79
N SER A 81 32.71 3.37 40.65
CA SER A 81 31.66 3.30 39.64
C SER A 81 32.23 3.31 38.21
N PHE A 82 33.25 4.13 37.96
CA PHE A 82 33.97 4.16 36.69
C PHE A 82 34.57 2.79 36.32
N ALA A 83 35.12 2.07 37.30
CA ALA A 83 35.68 0.74 37.05
C ALA A 83 34.60 -0.32 36.79
N ILE A 84 33.40 -0.21 37.39
CA ILE A 84 32.24 -1.04 37.01
C ILE A 84 31.87 -0.80 35.54
N ILE A 85 31.82 0.46 35.11
CA ILE A 85 31.53 0.80 33.70
C ILE A 85 32.62 0.26 32.77
N CYS A 86 33.89 0.32 33.16
CA CYS A 86 34.98 -0.27 32.38
C CYS A 86 34.80 -1.79 32.22
N GLN A 87 34.37 -2.49 33.28
CA GLN A 87 34.07 -3.91 33.22
C GLN A 87 32.92 -4.22 32.25
N GLU A 88 31.83 -3.45 32.31
CA GLU A 88 30.70 -3.57 31.38
C GLU A 88 31.18 -3.45 29.92
N ILE A 89 32.10 -2.52 29.64
CA ILE A 89 32.67 -2.33 28.29
C ILE A 89 33.54 -3.53 27.88
N VAL A 90 34.40 -4.03 28.77
CA VAL A 90 35.32 -5.14 28.49
C VAL A 90 34.55 -6.43 28.21
N TYR A 91 33.61 -6.80 29.07
CA TYR A 91 32.90 -8.08 28.99
C TYR A 91 31.60 -8.02 28.18
N ARG A 92 31.16 -6.83 27.74
CA ARG A 92 29.89 -6.60 27.03
C ARG A 92 28.71 -7.32 27.66
N SER A 93 28.72 -7.37 28.98
CA SER A 93 27.79 -8.10 29.82
C SER A 93 27.08 -7.14 30.77
N GLY A 94 26.09 -7.64 31.50
CA GLY A 94 25.38 -6.83 32.50
C GLY A 94 26.30 -6.27 33.59
N VAL A 95 25.78 -5.30 34.34
CA VAL A 95 26.46 -4.70 35.49
C VAL A 95 26.91 -5.76 36.50
N PHE A 96 28.13 -5.61 37.03
CA PHE A 96 28.71 -6.51 38.02
C PHE A 96 28.79 -7.96 37.52
N TYR A 97 29.36 -8.16 36.32
CA TYR A 97 29.47 -9.49 35.73
C TYR A 97 30.39 -10.41 36.56
N LEU A 98 29.95 -11.66 36.76
CA LEU A 98 30.70 -12.72 37.44
C LEU A 98 30.75 -13.95 36.54
N GLN A 99 31.95 -14.44 36.28
CA GLN A 99 32.13 -15.64 35.46
C GLN A 99 31.65 -16.87 36.23
N ASN A 100 30.82 -17.68 35.57
CA ASN A 100 30.25 -18.94 36.11
C ASN A 100 29.42 -18.78 37.39
N LEU A 101 28.92 -17.58 37.69
CA LEU A 101 28.08 -17.35 38.87
C LEU A 101 26.98 -16.33 38.56
N GLU A 102 25.72 -16.75 38.69
CA GLU A 102 24.56 -15.85 38.62
C GLU A 102 24.08 -15.55 40.04
N LEU A 103 24.06 -14.28 40.40
CA LEU A 103 23.53 -13.79 41.68
C LEU A 103 22.51 -12.68 41.40
N SER A 104 21.47 -12.64 42.22
CA SER A 104 20.53 -11.54 42.20
C SER A 104 21.20 -10.23 42.69
N PRO A 105 20.69 -9.05 42.28
CA PRO A 105 21.17 -7.77 42.79
C PRO A 105 21.20 -7.68 44.32
N SER A 106 20.19 -8.24 45.00
CA SER A 106 20.12 -8.29 46.47
C SER A 106 21.31 -9.03 47.08
N GLU A 107 21.62 -10.22 46.55
CA GLU A 107 22.73 -11.05 47.03
C GLU A 107 24.09 -10.39 46.80
N ILE A 108 24.25 -9.69 45.66
CA ILE A 108 25.47 -8.94 45.35
C ILE A 108 25.63 -7.79 46.34
N VAL A 109 24.58 -6.99 46.55
CA VAL A 109 24.61 -5.85 47.48
C VAL A 109 24.87 -6.31 48.92
N ASP A 110 24.26 -7.41 49.36
CA ASP A 110 24.48 -7.99 50.69
C ASP A 110 25.94 -8.47 50.87
N LYS A 111 26.51 -9.14 49.87
CA LYS A 111 27.93 -9.55 49.88
C LYS A 111 28.88 -8.35 49.92
N LEU A 112 28.58 -7.28 49.17
CA LEU A 112 29.37 -6.03 49.19
C LEU A 112 29.30 -5.35 50.57
N ARG A 113 28.11 -5.31 51.19
CA ARG A 113 27.90 -4.75 52.54
C ARG A 113 28.65 -5.53 53.60
N LYS A 114 28.53 -6.86 53.62
CA LYS A 114 29.24 -7.74 54.58
C LYS A 114 30.76 -7.63 54.45
N GLY A 115 31.26 -7.36 53.25
CA GLY A 115 32.70 -7.35 52.97
C GLY A 115 33.30 -8.75 53.05
N GLY A 116 34.63 -8.85 53.07
CA GLY A 116 35.35 -10.13 53.14
C GLY A 116 36.82 -10.02 52.74
N LYS A 117 37.57 -11.09 52.98
CA LYS A 117 38.93 -11.29 52.46
C LYS A 117 38.98 -12.64 51.73
N PRO A 118 39.16 -12.67 50.38
CA PRO A 118 39.32 -11.52 49.47
C PRO A 118 38.03 -10.68 49.34
N SER A 119 38.19 -9.41 48.98
CA SER A 119 37.06 -8.51 48.74
C SER A 119 36.22 -9.00 47.56
N PHE A 120 34.90 -9.05 47.73
CA PHE A 120 33.99 -9.45 46.66
C PHE A 120 33.95 -8.38 45.57
N ARG A 121 34.37 -8.74 44.35
CA ARG A 121 34.49 -7.85 43.19
C ARG A 121 34.04 -8.56 41.91
N PRO A 122 33.67 -7.80 40.87
CA PRO A 122 33.33 -8.37 39.57
C PRO A 122 34.54 -9.08 38.92
N THR A 123 34.27 -9.99 37.98
CA THR A 123 35.32 -10.72 37.27
C THR A 123 36.14 -9.79 36.37
N VAL A 124 37.47 -9.86 36.50
CA VAL A 124 38.47 -9.23 35.62
C VAL A 124 39.66 -10.19 35.51
N GLU A 125 39.60 -11.08 34.55
CA GLU A 125 40.69 -11.98 34.15
C GLU A 125 41.62 -11.30 33.14
N GLU A 126 42.89 -11.69 33.15
CA GLU A 126 43.94 -11.02 32.35
C GLU A 126 43.76 -11.25 30.84
N PHE A 127 43.25 -12.42 30.43
CA PHE A 127 43.08 -12.77 29.02
C PHE A 127 41.89 -12.06 28.34
N ASP A 128 40.86 -11.70 29.10
CA ASP A 128 39.64 -11.09 28.55
C ASP A 128 39.73 -9.55 28.49
N CYS A 129 40.71 -8.96 29.19
CA CYS A 129 40.93 -7.53 29.15
C CYS A 129 41.82 -7.16 27.95
N PRO A 130 41.54 -6.05 27.23
CA PRO A 130 42.38 -5.64 26.09
C PRO A 130 43.86 -5.38 26.42
N SER A 131 44.18 -5.20 27.71
CA SER A 131 45.52 -4.93 28.20
C SER A 131 45.63 -5.30 29.69
N ASP A 132 46.71 -5.97 30.08
CA ASP A 132 47.02 -6.26 31.49
C ASP A 132 47.10 -4.97 32.34
N GLU A 133 47.65 -3.89 31.77
CA GLU A 133 47.72 -2.60 32.43
C GLU A 133 46.30 -2.03 32.70
N LEU A 134 45.35 -2.23 31.78
CA LEU A 134 43.95 -1.83 31.98
C LEU A 134 43.28 -2.68 33.07
N ALA A 135 43.50 -4.00 33.07
CA ALA A 135 43.01 -4.89 34.13
C ALA A 135 43.51 -4.47 35.51
N MET A 136 44.81 -4.13 35.63
CA MET A 136 45.39 -3.62 36.87
C MET A 136 44.75 -2.30 37.32
N VAL A 137 44.48 -1.39 36.38
CA VAL A 137 43.80 -0.11 36.68
C VAL A 137 42.40 -0.35 37.23
N ILE A 138 41.61 -1.24 36.60
CA ILE A 138 40.26 -1.59 37.05
C ILE A 138 40.32 -2.19 38.47
N ARG A 139 41.19 -3.19 38.68
CA ARG A 139 41.38 -3.82 40.01
C ARG A 139 41.76 -2.79 41.09
N ARG A 140 42.63 -1.82 40.76
CA ARG A 140 43.06 -0.78 41.71
C ARG A 140 41.96 0.23 42.04
N CYS A 141 41.08 0.54 41.09
CA CYS A 141 39.90 1.37 41.33
C CYS A 141 38.88 0.70 42.26
N TRP A 142 38.95 -0.63 42.41
CA TRP A 142 38.10 -1.42 43.30
C TRP A 142 38.74 -1.73 44.65
N ALA A 143 39.85 -1.09 45.02
CA ALA A 143 40.44 -1.26 46.34
C ALA A 143 39.40 -1.07 47.46
N GLU A 144 39.47 -1.92 48.49
CA GLU A 144 38.55 -1.89 49.64
C GLU A 144 38.69 -0.58 50.43
N ASP A 145 39.93 -0.13 50.63
CA ASP A 145 40.21 1.19 51.16
C ASP A 145 40.08 2.25 50.04
N PRO A 146 39.18 3.24 50.16
CA PRO A 146 39.05 4.33 49.20
C PRO A 146 40.32 5.16 49.00
N SER A 147 41.21 5.19 49.99
CA SER A 147 42.47 5.95 49.92
C SER A 147 43.46 5.35 48.90
N GLU A 148 43.39 4.04 48.69
CA GLU A 148 44.26 3.31 47.77
C GLU A 148 43.86 3.45 46.29
N ARG A 149 42.62 3.89 46.03
CA ARG A 149 42.11 4.10 44.67
C ARG A 149 42.79 5.32 44.05
N HIS A 150 43.17 5.24 42.78
CA HIS A 150 43.68 6.40 42.04
C HIS A 150 42.61 7.52 41.96
N ASP A 151 43.04 8.76 41.75
CA ASP A 151 42.14 9.84 41.37
C ASP A 151 41.95 9.90 39.83
N PHE A 152 40.96 10.65 39.36
CA PHE A 152 40.71 10.78 37.93
C PHE A 152 41.83 11.49 37.16
N GLN A 153 42.71 12.23 37.83
CA GLN A 153 43.85 12.88 37.16
C GLN A 153 44.94 11.84 36.83
N ALA A 154 45.24 10.95 37.76
CA ALA A 154 46.10 9.80 37.57
C ALA A 154 45.51 8.85 36.52
N LEU A 155 44.21 8.50 36.63
CA LEU A 155 43.54 7.64 35.66
C LEU A 155 43.58 8.23 34.24
N ARG A 156 43.35 9.55 34.09
CA ARG A 156 43.47 10.23 32.79
C ARG A 156 44.86 10.08 32.18
N THR A 157 45.90 10.13 33.02
CA THR A 157 47.29 10.01 32.57
C THR A 157 47.60 8.57 32.13
N ILE A 158 47.13 7.58 32.88
CA ILE A 158 47.33 6.16 32.56
C ILE A 158 46.58 5.80 31.27
N ILE A 159 45.30 6.15 31.14
CA ILE A 159 44.49 5.84 29.95
C ILE A 159 45.05 6.51 28.69
N ARG A 160 45.54 7.76 28.80
CA ARG A 160 46.24 8.42 27.67
C ARG A 160 47.51 7.71 27.25
N ARG A 161 48.24 7.09 28.19
CA ARG A 161 49.42 6.29 27.88
C ARG A 161 49.02 4.99 27.16
N LEU A 162 47.98 4.32 27.64
CA LEU A 162 47.44 3.09 27.02
C LEU A 162 46.95 3.34 25.60
N ASN A 163 46.35 4.49 25.34
CA ASN A 163 45.79 4.84 24.04
C ASN A 163 46.81 5.48 23.06
N LYS A 164 48.11 5.51 23.37
CA LYS A 164 49.13 6.15 22.50
C LYS A 164 49.20 5.56 21.08
N ASP A 165 48.78 4.30 20.90
CA ASP A 165 48.72 3.66 19.58
C ASP A 165 47.35 3.80 18.89
N GLY A 166 46.30 4.22 19.62
CA GLY A 166 44.91 4.32 19.13
C GLY A 166 44.46 5.73 18.70
N ASP A 167 45.31 6.75 18.83
CA ASP A 167 45.01 8.15 18.46
C ASP A 167 45.14 8.43 16.94
N LYS A 168 45.40 7.38 16.14
CA LYS A 168 45.36 7.44 14.67
C LYS A 168 44.02 6.91 14.20
N GLY A 169 43.08 7.81 13.86
CA GLY A 169 41.89 7.73 12.96
C GLY A 169 41.13 6.44 12.63
N ASP A 170 41.73 5.26 12.73
CA ASP A 170 41.34 4.03 12.05
C ASP A 170 40.05 3.39 12.58
N ILE A 171 39.74 3.52 13.88
CA ILE A 171 38.53 2.92 14.46
C ILE A 171 37.28 3.72 14.14
N LEU A 172 37.37 5.06 14.20
CA LEU A 172 36.25 5.96 13.90
C LEU A 172 35.97 5.95 12.39
N ASP A 173 37.02 5.95 11.57
CA ASP A 173 36.90 5.88 10.11
C ASP A 173 36.32 4.54 9.66
N ASN A 174 36.68 3.42 10.30
CA ASN A 174 36.12 2.10 9.99
C ASN A 174 34.65 1.98 10.45
N LEU A 175 34.28 2.57 11.59
CA LEU A 175 32.87 2.66 12.03
C LEU A 175 32.03 3.53 11.09
N LEU A 176 32.53 4.70 10.71
CA LEU A 176 31.87 5.60 9.76
C LEU A 176 31.71 4.94 8.39
N SER A 177 32.76 4.30 7.88
CA SER A 177 32.74 3.53 6.62
C SER A 177 31.68 2.43 6.65
N ARG A 178 31.59 1.66 7.74
CA ARG A 178 30.53 0.65 7.89
C ARG A 178 29.15 1.28 7.93
N MET A 179 28.96 2.38 8.66
CA MET A 179 27.66 3.06 8.74
C MET A 179 27.23 3.65 7.40
N GLU A 180 28.14 4.24 6.63
CA GLU A 180 27.86 4.69 5.25
C GLU A 180 27.49 3.52 4.35
N GLN A 181 28.22 2.40 4.44
CA GLN A 181 27.91 1.21 3.64
C GLN A 181 26.54 0.64 4.01
N TYR A 182 26.19 0.61 5.30
CA TYR A 182 24.84 0.21 5.75
C TYR A 182 23.78 1.19 5.26
N ALA A 183 24.01 2.50 5.32
CA ALA A 183 23.06 3.51 4.85
C ALA A 183 22.82 3.39 3.34
N ASN A 184 23.87 3.31 2.53
CA ASN A 184 23.78 3.16 1.07
C ASN A 184 23.07 1.86 0.67
N ASN A 185 23.39 0.74 1.34
CA ASN A 185 22.72 -0.53 1.09
C ASN A 185 21.23 -0.47 1.47
N LEU A 186 20.89 0.21 2.57
CA LEU A 186 19.51 0.39 2.99
C LEU A 186 18.73 1.26 2.00
N GLU A 187 19.33 2.36 1.54
CA GLU A 187 18.74 3.23 0.51
C GLU A 187 18.49 2.46 -0.78
N ALA A 188 19.48 1.70 -1.27
CA ALA A 188 19.32 0.88 -2.47
C ALA A 188 18.21 -0.17 -2.30
N LEU A 189 18.14 -0.83 -1.14
CA LEU A 189 17.10 -1.81 -0.86
C LEU A 189 15.71 -1.17 -0.75
N VAL A 190 15.62 0.02 -0.16
CA VAL A 190 14.37 0.79 -0.07
C VAL A 190 13.93 1.23 -1.47
N GLU A 191 14.85 1.69 -2.31
CA GLU A 191 14.57 2.09 -3.69
C GLU A 191 14.09 0.90 -4.53
N GLU A 192 14.76 -0.25 -4.45
CA GLU A 192 14.36 -1.50 -5.11
C GLU A 192 12.95 -1.93 -4.67
N ARG A 193 12.71 -2.00 -3.35
CA ARG A 193 11.39 -2.37 -2.80
C ARG A 193 10.29 -1.38 -3.17
N THR A 194 10.62 -0.09 -3.23
CA THR A 194 9.67 0.95 -3.64
C THR A 194 9.33 0.80 -5.12
N SER A 195 10.32 0.51 -5.97
CA SER A 195 10.11 0.25 -7.39
C SER A 195 9.22 -0.99 -7.62
N ASP A 196 9.51 -2.10 -6.95
CA ASP A 196 8.70 -3.33 -7.02
C ASP A 196 7.26 -3.08 -6.59
N TYR A 197 7.07 -2.40 -5.46
CA TYR A 197 5.76 -2.02 -4.96
C TYR A 197 4.99 -1.14 -5.96
N LEU A 198 5.64 -0.15 -6.56
CA LEU A 198 5.01 0.71 -7.57
C LEU A 198 4.62 -0.08 -8.82
N GLN A 199 5.44 -1.05 -9.24
CA GLN A 199 5.14 -1.89 -10.40
C GLN A 199 3.97 -2.84 -10.13
N GLU A 200 3.94 -3.50 -8.96
CA GLU A 200 2.81 -4.34 -8.54
C GLU A 200 1.53 -3.54 -8.38
N LYS A 201 1.61 -2.36 -7.74
CA LYS A 201 0.48 -1.44 -7.60
C LYS A 201 -0.07 -1.05 -8.96
N LYS A 202 0.78 -0.67 -9.91
CA LYS A 202 0.35 -0.30 -11.27
C LYS A 202 -0.37 -1.45 -11.97
N LYS A 203 0.15 -2.68 -11.89
CA LYS A 203 -0.50 -3.87 -12.46
C LYS A 203 -1.87 -4.13 -11.82
N ALA A 204 -1.98 -4.01 -10.50
CA ALA A 204 -3.23 -4.19 -9.78
C ALA A 204 -4.28 -3.12 -10.16
N GLU A 205 -3.86 -1.86 -10.29
CA GLU A 205 -4.71 -0.76 -10.72
C GLU A 205 -5.19 -0.94 -12.18
N GLU A 206 -4.30 -1.32 -13.10
CA GLU A 206 -4.67 -1.60 -14.50
C GLU A 206 -5.71 -2.71 -14.61
N LEU A 207 -5.54 -3.81 -13.87
CA LEU A 207 -6.53 -4.89 -13.82
C LEU A 207 -7.88 -4.42 -13.28
N LEU A 208 -7.87 -3.57 -12.25
CA LEU A 208 -9.09 -3.01 -11.69
C LEU A 208 -9.80 -2.08 -12.69
N TYR A 209 -9.05 -1.24 -13.41
CA TYR A 209 -9.61 -0.35 -14.45
C TYR A 209 -10.16 -1.11 -15.66
N ASN A 210 -9.70 -2.33 -15.91
CA ASN A 210 -10.26 -3.20 -16.94
C ASN A 210 -11.61 -3.82 -16.52
N MET A 211 -11.88 -3.94 -15.22
CA MET A 211 -13.13 -4.52 -14.69
C MET A 211 -14.16 -3.44 -14.31
N LEU A 212 -13.70 -2.27 -13.88
CA LEU A 212 -14.55 -1.21 -13.35
C LEU A 212 -14.20 0.14 -13.98
N PRO A 213 -15.18 1.06 -14.10
CA PRO A 213 -14.88 2.40 -14.56
C PRO A 213 -13.88 3.10 -13.63
N LYS A 214 -12.92 3.84 -14.19
CA LYS A 214 -11.86 4.53 -13.41
C LYS A 214 -12.36 5.30 -12.18
N PRO A 215 -13.43 6.12 -12.26
CA PRO A 215 -13.92 6.85 -11.09
C PRO A 215 -14.38 5.92 -9.94
N VAL A 216 -14.98 4.79 -10.30
CA VAL A 216 -15.50 3.78 -9.36
C VAL A 216 -14.33 2.98 -8.76
N ALA A 217 -13.38 2.57 -9.59
CA ALA A 217 -12.17 1.89 -9.15
C ALA A 217 -11.35 2.72 -8.15
N LEU A 218 -11.20 4.03 -8.40
CA LEU A 218 -10.49 4.94 -7.49
C LEU A 218 -11.17 5.07 -6.12
N GLN A 219 -12.51 5.08 -6.06
CA GLN A 219 -13.24 5.07 -4.80
C GLN A 219 -12.98 3.78 -4.01
N LEU A 220 -13.00 2.63 -4.70
CA LEU A 220 -12.71 1.33 -4.06
C LEU A 220 -11.26 1.25 -3.56
N ILE A 221 -10.29 1.76 -4.32
CA ILE A 221 -8.88 1.83 -3.90
C ILE A 221 -8.72 2.67 -2.61
N ARG A 222 -9.54 3.72 -2.45
CA ARG A 222 -9.55 4.56 -1.24
C ARG A 222 -10.29 3.92 -0.05
N GLY A 223 -10.89 2.74 -0.23
CA GLY A 223 -11.72 2.09 0.78
C GLY A 223 -13.09 2.75 0.96
N GLU A 224 -13.52 3.57 0.01
CA GLU A 224 -14.83 4.21 0.02
C GLU A 224 -15.90 3.24 -0.51
N THR A 225 -17.13 3.36 0.01
CA THR A 225 -18.27 2.61 -0.51
C THR A 225 -18.82 3.31 -1.75
N VAL A 226 -19.01 2.55 -2.83
CA VAL A 226 -19.59 3.10 -4.06
C VAL A 226 -21.11 3.13 -3.92
N THR A 227 -21.67 4.31 -3.69
CA THR A 227 -23.11 4.51 -3.65
C THR A 227 -23.71 4.47 -5.05
N ALA A 228 -24.89 3.87 -5.19
CA ALA A 228 -25.65 3.96 -6.43
C ALA A 228 -25.98 5.42 -6.77
N GLN A 229 -25.84 5.78 -8.04
CA GLN A 229 -26.05 7.12 -8.55
C GLN A 229 -27.19 7.13 -9.57
N TRP A 230 -28.03 8.14 -9.48
CA TRP A 230 -29.06 8.42 -10.47
C TRP A 230 -28.46 9.18 -11.66
N TYR A 231 -28.84 8.80 -12.87
CA TYR A 231 -28.50 9.46 -14.13
C TYR A 231 -29.80 9.78 -14.87
N ASP A 232 -30.02 11.06 -15.16
CA ASP A 232 -31.29 11.55 -15.72
C ASP A 232 -31.49 11.11 -17.17
N ASN A 233 -30.40 11.02 -17.93
CA ASN A 233 -30.42 10.58 -19.31
C ASN A 233 -29.10 9.91 -19.67
N VAL A 234 -29.20 8.69 -20.21
CA VAL A 234 -28.11 7.93 -20.81
C VAL A 234 -28.64 7.27 -22.08
N THR A 235 -27.76 6.93 -23.02
CA THR A 235 -28.14 6.09 -24.16
C THR A 235 -27.51 4.71 -24.01
N ILE A 236 -28.35 3.68 -24.09
CA ILE A 236 -27.95 2.28 -24.00
C ILE A 236 -28.03 1.67 -25.39
N TYR A 237 -26.95 1.01 -25.78
CA TYR A 237 -26.81 0.11 -26.90
C TYR A 237 -26.96 -1.33 -26.41
N PHE A 238 -27.81 -2.09 -27.09
CA PHE A 238 -27.87 -3.55 -27.00
C PHE A 238 -27.71 -4.13 -28.40
N SER A 239 -26.91 -5.18 -28.52
CA SER A 239 -26.89 -6.00 -29.73
C SER A 239 -26.84 -7.48 -29.43
N ASP A 240 -27.29 -8.26 -30.39
CA ASP A 240 -27.35 -9.71 -30.31
C ASP A 240 -27.08 -10.33 -31.69
N ILE A 241 -26.53 -11.55 -31.69
CA ILE A 241 -26.18 -12.27 -32.93
C ILE A 241 -27.39 -13.05 -33.42
N CYS A 242 -27.96 -12.65 -34.56
CA CYS A 242 -29.11 -13.33 -35.14
C CYS A 242 -28.77 -14.78 -35.52
N GLY A 243 -29.45 -15.74 -34.89
CA GLY A 243 -29.27 -17.17 -35.17
C GLY A 243 -28.06 -17.80 -34.47
N PHE A 244 -27.49 -17.15 -33.44
CA PHE A 244 -26.36 -17.67 -32.69
C PHE A 244 -26.61 -19.05 -32.10
N THR A 245 -27.82 -19.31 -31.56
CA THR A 245 -28.16 -20.64 -31.02
C THR A 245 -27.98 -21.74 -32.05
N ALA A 246 -28.47 -21.54 -33.28
CA ALA A 246 -28.30 -22.51 -34.37
C ALA A 246 -26.82 -22.64 -34.78
N LEU A 247 -26.11 -21.52 -34.92
CA LEU A 247 -24.69 -21.50 -35.25
C LEU A 247 -23.86 -22.26 -34.20
N SER A 248 -24.15 -22.06 -32.92
CA SER A 248 -23.48 -22.70 -31.80
C SER A 248 -23.77 -24.20 -31.70
N ALA A 249 -24.97 -24.63 -32.09
CA ALA A 249 -25.35 -26.05 -32.12
C ALA A 249 -24.65 -26.83 -33.24
N GLU A 250 -24.32 -26.17 -34.35
CA GLU A 250 -23.62 -26.77 -35.49
C GLU A 250 -22.09 -26.63 -35.42
N SER A 251 -21.56 -25.94 -34.42
CA SER A 251 -20.13 -25.64 -34.28
C SER A 251 -19.55 -26.32 -33.05
N SER A 252 -18.26 -26.64 -33.07
CA SER A 252 -17.61 -27.17 -31.85
C SER A 252 -17.47 -26.06 -30.80
N PRO A 253 -17.47 -26.38 -29.49
CA PRO A 253 -17.30 -25.39 -28.43
C PRO A 253 -16.07 -24.50 -28.62
N MET A 254 -14.95 -25.06 -29.11
CA MET A 254 -13.73 -24.31 -29.38
C MET A 254 -13.93 -23.28 -30.51
N GLN A 255 -14.62 -23.66 -31.58
CA GLN A 255 -14.92 -22.76 -32.71
C GLN A 255 -15.86 -21.62 -32.30
N VAL A 256 -16.81 -21.88 -31.39
CA VAL A 256 -17.69 -20.84 -30.83
C VAL A 256 -16.90 -19.85 -29.97
N VAL A 257 -15.98 -20.34 -29.14
CA VAL A 257 -15.09 -19.49 -28.33
C VAL A 257 -14.20 -18.62 -29.22
N ASP A 258 -13.57 -19.21 -30.24
CA ASP A 258 -12.74 -18.46 -31.19
C ASP A 258 -13.54 -17.38 -31.94
N LEU A 259 -14.77 -17.70 -32.37
CA LEU A 259 -15.66 -16.75 -33.03
C LEU A 259 -16.01 -15.57 -32.12
N LEU A 260 -16.41 -15.84 -30.87
CA LEU A 260 -16.77 -14.78 -29.92
C LEU A 260 -15.56 -13.91 -29.56
N ASN A 261 -14.39 -14.53 -29.34
CA ASN A 261 -13.16 -13.80 -29.05
C ASN A 261 -12.76 -12.88 -30.22
N ASP A 262 -12.84 -13.37 -31.46
CA ASP A 262 -12.54 -12.57 -32.65
C ASP A 262 -13.50 -11.39 -32.80
N LEU A 263 -14.80 -11.65 -32.65
CA LEU A 263 -15.82 -10.63 -32.77
C LEU A 263 -15.67 -9.56 -31.69
N TYR A 264 -15.50 -9.97 -30.43
CA TYR A 264 -15.36 -9.05 -29.31
C TYR A 264 -14.03 -8.30 -29.34
N THR A 265 -12.95 -8.90 -29.86
CA THR A 265 -11.69 -8.16 -30.07
C THR A 265 -11.89 -7.01 -31.06
N VAL A 266 -12.61 -7.25 -32.16
CA VAL A 266 -12.95 -6.20 -33.13
C VAL A 266 -13.86 -5.15 -32.49
N PHE A 267 -14.88 -5.56 -31.75
CA PHE A 267 -15.81 -4.63 -31.09
C PHE A 267 -15.12 -3.77 -30.04
N ASP A 268 -14.32 -4.38 -29.17
CA ASP A 268 -13.59 -3.67 -28.11
C ASP A 268 -12.62 -2.66 -28.71
N SER A 269 -11.94 -2.99 -29.82
CA SER A 269 -11.07 -2.05 -30.53
C SER A 269 -11.81 -0.82 -31.08
N ILE A 270 -13.08 -0.98 -31.49
CA ILE A 270 -13.91 0.13 -31.98
C ILE A 270 -14.42 0.95 -30.80
N VAL A 271 -14.87 0.30 -29.74
CA VAL A 271 -15.42 0.91 -28.51
C VAL A 271 -14.41 1.88 -27.86
N GLU A 272 -13.12 1.56 -27.88
CA GLU A 272 -12.06 2.44 -27.35
C GLU A 272 -11.99 3.84 -28.00
N HIS A 273 -12.56 4.01 -29.21
CA HIS A 273 -12.55 5.28 -29.93
C HIS A 273 -13.75 6.19 -29.62
N PHE A 274 -14.69 5.74 -28.79
CA PHE A 274 -15.91 6.48 -28.45
C PHE A 274 -16.03 6.72 -26.95
N ASP A 275 -16.75 7.78 -26.58
CA ASP A 275 -17.04 8.08 -25.17
C ASP A 275 -18.19 7.18 -24.66
N VAL A 276 -17.85 5.92 -24.38
CA VAL A 276 -18.78 4.86 -24.00
C VAL A 276 -18.18 3.95 -22.94
N TYR A 277 -19.03 3.27 -22.18
CA TYR A 277 -18.66 2.26 -21.19
C TYR A 277 -19.29 0.91 -21.55
N LYS A 278 -18.45 -0.13 -21.62
CA LYS A 278 -18.88 -1.53 -21.82
C LYS A 278 -19.40 -2.10 -20.51
N VAL A 279 -20.64 -2.60 -20.54
CA VAL A 279 -21.26 -3.27 -19.39
C VAL A 279 -21.05 -4.77 -19.54
N GLU A 280 -20.81 -5.49 -18.43
CA GLU A 280 -20.70 -6.95 -18.48
C GLU A 280 -22.00 -7.57 -19.05
N THR A 281 -21.84 -8.43 -20.05
CA THR A 281 -22.97 -9.08 -20.73
C THR A 281 -23.14 -10.54 -20.35
N ILE A 282 -24.33 -11.08 -20.61
CA ILE A 282 -24.68 -12.48 -20.39
C ILE A 282 -24.92 -13.10 -21.78
N GLY A 283 -24.14 -14.12 -22.14
CA GLY A 283 -24.30 -14.83 -23.41
C GLY A 283 -23.66 -14.11 -24.61
N ASP A 284 -24.40 -14.04 -25.71
CA ASP A 284 -24.04 -13.43 -27.00
C ASP A 284 -24.51 -11.98 -27.17
N ALA A 285 -25.19 -11.43 -26.15
CA ALA A 285 -25.55 -10.04 -26.12
C ALA A 285 -24.32 -9.15 -25.86
N TYR A 286 -24.27 -7.97 -26.48
CA TYR A 286 -23.25 -6.95 -26.23
C TYR A 286 -23.93 -5.64 -25.80
N MET A 287 -23.54 -5.12 -24.64
CA MET A 287 -24.18 -3.98 -23.98
C MET A 287 -23.16 -2.87 -23.76
N VAL A 288 -23.49 -1.69 -24.26
CA VAL A 288 -22.65 -0.49 -24.15
C VAL A 288 -23.54 0.69 -23.77
N VAL A 289 -23.01 1.63 -22.99
CA VAL A 289 -23.76 2.81 -22.55
C VAL A 289 -22.89 4.05 -22.66
N SER A 290 -23.51 5.20 -22.98
CA SER A 290 -22.87 6.51 -22.91
C SER A 290 -23.66 7.44 -21.99
N GLY A 291 -22.98 8.44 -21.43
CA GLY A 291 -23.55 9.35 -20.42
C GLY A 291 -23.34 8.88 -18.97
N LEU A 292 -22.66 7.75 -18.78
CA LEU A 292 -22.18 7.27 -17.49
C LEU A 292 -20.86 6.48 -17.65
N PRO A 293 -20.03 6.35 -16.59
CA PRO A 293 -20.17 6.98 -15.27
C PRO A 293 -19.91 8.50 -15.31
N VAL A 294 -19.29 9.00 -16.38
CA VAL A 294 -19.09 10.43 -16.60
C VAL A 294 -20.25 10.95 -17.45
N ARG A 295 -20.95 11.98 -16.95
CA ARG A 295 -22.04 12.62 -17.68
C ARG A 295 -21.46 13.46 -18.83
N ASN A 296 -21.99 13.30 -20.04
CA ASN A 296 -21.54 14.01 -21.23
C ASN A 296 -22.65 14.86 -21.89
N GLY A 297 -23.71 15.22 -21.13
CA GLY A 297 -24.85 15.98 -21.66
C GLY A 297 -25.56 15.22 -22.77
N ASN A 298 -26.07 15.91 -23.80
CA ASN A 298 -26.77 15.24 -24.91
C ASN A 298 -25.84 14.55 -25.93
N LEU A 299 -24.53 14.43 -25.63
CA LEU A 299 -23.57 13.76 -26.50
C LEU A 299 -23.76 12.23 -26.48
N HIS A 300 -24.28 11.66 -25.39
CA HIS A 300 -24.44 10.21 -25.25
C HIS A 300 -25.19 9.54 -26.41
N GLY A 301 -26.22 10.19 -26.95
CA GLY A 301 -26.98 9.68 -28.10
C GLY A 301 -26.11 9.63 -29.36
N ARG A 302 -25.34 10.68 -29.61
CA ARG A 302 -24.43 10.80 -30.75
C ARG A 302 -23.32 9.75 -30.70
N GLU A 303 -22.69 9.57 -29.54
CA GLU A 303 -21.60 8.61 -29.35
C GLU A 303 -22.09 7.17 -29.61
N ILE A 304 -23.24 6.80 -29.05
CA ILE A 304 -23.82 5.47 -29.27
C ILE A 304 -24.27 5.28 -30.73
N ALA A 305 -24.86 6.29 -31.36
CA ALA A 305 -25.27 6.20 -32.76
C ALA A 305 -24.07 5.97 -33.70
N ARG A 306 -22.98 6.70 -33.48
CA ARG A 306 -21.73 6.54 -34.25
C ARG A 306 -21.07 5.18 -34.01
N LEU A 307 -20.98 4.76 -32.74
CA LEU A 307 -20.51 3.43 -32.38
C LEU A 307 -21.32 2.34 -33.11
N SER A 308 -22.65 2.46 -33.11
CA SER A 308 -23.54 1.49 -33.73
C SER A 308 -23.31 1.36 -35.24
N LEU A 309 -23.10 2.48 -35.93
CA LEU A 309 -22.79 2.49 -37.37
C LEU A 309 -21.42 1.84 -37.65
N ALA A 310 -20.41 2.15 -36.83
CA ALA A 310 -19.06 1.58 -36.96
C ALA A 310 -19.03 0.07 -36.68
N LEU A 311 -19.71 -0.39 -35.61
CA LEU A 311 -19.83 -1.81 -35.29
C LEU A 311 -20.55 -2.57 -36.40
N LEU A 312 -21.61 -2.00 -36.96
CA LEU A 312 -22.35 -2.63 -38.06
C LEU A 312 -21.50 -2.76 -39.33
N ASP A 313 -20.75 -1.72 -39.70
CA ASP A 313 -19.76 -1.76 -40.81
C ASP A 313 -18.68 -2.82 -40.59
N ALA A 314 -18.18 -2.96 -39.35
CA ALA A 314 -17.21 -3.99 -39.00
C ALA A 314 -17.79 -5.41 -39.14
N VAL A 315 -19.05 -5.62 -38.73
CA VAL A 315 -19.76 -6.91 -38.90
C VAL A 315 -19.91 -7.27 -40.37
N PHE A 316 -20.15 -6.29 -41.26
CA PHE A 316 -20.21 -6.55 -42.70
C PHE A 316 -18.88 -7.04 -43.28
N LYS A 317 -17.75 -6.63 -42.70
CA LYS A 317 -16.40 -7.03 -43.13
C LYS A 317 -15.90 -8.28 -42.41
N PHE A 318 -16.56 -8.67 -41.31
CA PHE A 318 -16.18 -9.80 -40.48
C PHE A 318 -16.44 -11.14 -41.18
N LYS A 319 -15.47 -12.05 -41.11
CA LYS A 319 -15.58 -13.41 -41.66
C LYS A 319 -15.44 -14.44 -40.57
N ILE A 320 -16.36 -15.39 -40.52
CA ILE A 320 -16.33 -16.50 -39.57
C ILE A 320 -15.26 -17.50 -40.04
N ARG A 321 -14.17 -17.66 -39.28
CA ARG A 321 -13.01 -18.51 -39.69
C ARG A 321 -13.40 -19.92 -40.09
N HIS A 322 -14.28 -20.56 -39.31
CA HIS A 322 -14.69 -21.94 -39.52
C HIS A 322 -15.86 -22.09 -40.52
N ARG A 323 -16.52 -20.96 -40.89
CA ARG A 323 -17.65 -20.90 -41.84
C ARG A 323 -17.55 -19.64 -42.71
N PRO A 324 -16.55 -19.52 -43.59
CA PRO A 324 -16.26 -18.28 -44.31
C PRO A 324 -17.34 -17.87 -45.33
N GLY A 325 -18.27 -18.77 -45.67
CA GLY A 325 -19.42 -18.49 -46.53
C GLY A 325 -20.63 -17.92 -45.78
N ASP A 326 -20.65 -18.00 -44.45
CA ASP A 326 -21.75 -17.50 -43.64
C ASP A 326 -21.48 -16.06 -43.23
N GLN A 327 -22.47 -15.19 -43.42
CA GLN A 327 -22.39 -13.79 -42.98
C GLN A 327 -22.97 -13.65 -41.58
N LEU A 328 -22.17 -13.11 -40.66
CA LEU A 328 -22.64 -12.76 -39.33
C LEU A 328 -23.68 -11.63 -39.43
N ARG A 329 -24.82 -11.80 -38.76
CA ARG A 329 -25.90 -10.82 -38.74
C ARG A 329 -26.12 -10.33 -37.33
N LEU A 330 -25.91 -9.05 -37.12
CA LEU A 330 -26.14 -8.39 -35.84
C LEU A 330 -27.48 -7.65 -35.85
N ARG A 331 -28.25 -7.75 -34.79
CA ARG A 331 -29.41 -6.86 -34.54
C ARG A 331 -29.03 -5.88 -33.44
N ILE A 332 -29.35 -4.61 -33.63
CA ILE A 332 -28.98 -3.53 -32.71
C ILE A 332 -30.23 -2.80 -32.26
N GLY A 333 -30.34 -2.53 -30.96
CA GLY A 333 -31.36 -1.70 -30.33
C GLY A 333 -30.75 -0.57 -29.50
N ILE A 334 -31.29 0.63 -29.63
CA ILE A 334 -30.82 1.82 -28.92
C ILE A 334 -31.99 2.53 -28.25
N HIS A 335 -31.86 2.78 -26.94
CA HIS A 335 -32.82 3.54 -26.17
C HIS A 335 -32.14 4.53 -25.22
N SER A 336 -32.77 5.68 -25.04
CA SER A 336 -32.30 6.73 -24.13
C SER A 336 -33.32 6.98 -23.05
N GLY A 337 -32.84 7.16 -21.82
CA GLY A 337 -33.68 7.39 -20.66
C GLY A 337 -32.89 7.36 -19.35
N PRO A 338 -33.57 7.56 -18.21
CA PRO A 338 -32.93 7.59 -16.91
C PRO A 338 -32.53 6.21 -16.43
N VAL A 339 -31.43 6.12 -15.67
CA VAL A 339 -30.97 4.89 -15.01
C VAL A 339 -30.41 5.16 -13.63
N CYS A 340 -30.44 4.16 -12.76
CA CYS A 340 -29.64 4.11 -11.56
C CYS A 340 -28.46 3.17 -11.82
N ALA A 341 -27.23 3.60 -11.55
CA ALA A 341 -26.03 2.79 -11.76
C ALA A 341 -25.22 2.68 -10.46
N GLY A 342 -24.67 1.50 -10.18
CA GLY A 342 -23.93 1.25 -8.94
C GLY A 342 -23.16 -0.06 -8.96
N VAL A 343 -22.29 -0.26 -7.97
CA VAL A 343 -21.50 -1.49 -7.84
C VAL A 343 -22.28 -2.55 -7.07
N VAL A 344 -22.37 -3.75 -7.63
CA VAL A 344 -23.02 -4.91 -7.04
C VAL A 344 -21.98 -5.98 -6.76
N GLY A 345 -22.04 -6.58 -5.56
CA GLY A 345 -21.15 -7.66 -5.14
C GLY A 345 -19.92 -7.17 -4.38
N LEU A 346 -19.54 -7.91 -3.33
CA LEU A 346 -18.39 -7.59 -2.47
C LEU A 346 -17.10 -8.26 -2.96
N LYS A 347 -17.17 -9.51 -3.43
CA LYS A 347 -16.00 -10.29 -3.89
C LYS A 347 -15.68 -10.09 -5.37
N MET A 348 -16.71 -9.92 -6.19
CA MET A 348 -16.60 -9.64 -7.63
C MET A 348 -17.47 -8.42 -7.92
N PRO A 349 -16.94 -7.20 -7.68
CA PRO A 349 -17.70 -5.97 -7.89
C PRO A 349 -17.99 -5.78 -9.37
N ARG A 350 -19.26 -5.55 -9.71
CA ARG A 350 -19.72 -5.29 -11.07
C ARG A 350 -20.46 -3.96 -11.11
N TYR A 351 -20.14 -3.10 -12.08
CA TYR A 351 -20.87 -1.87 -12.28
C TYR A 351 -22.15 -2.15 -13.08
N CYS A 352 -23.29 -2.16 -12.41
CA CYS A 352 -24.57 -2.56 -12.98
C CYS A 352 -25.50 -1.36 -13.18
N LEU A 353 -26.35 -1.44 -14.20
CA LEU A 353 -27.40 -0.47 -14.49
C LEU A 353 -28.76 -1.05 -14.13
N PHE A 354 -29.60 -0.22 -13.53
CA PHE A 354 -30.95 -0.54 -13.10
C PHE A 354 -31.93 0.49 -13.62
N GLY A 355 -33.07 0.02 -14.11
CA GLY A 355 -34.16 0.88 -14.56
C GLY A 355 -34.89 0.33 -15.78
N ASP A 356 -36.05 0.90 -16.05
CA ASP A 356 -36.87 0.52 -17.21
C ASP A 356 -36.17 0.83 -18.56
N THR A 357 -35.23 1.77 -18.57
CA THR A 357 -34.40 2.09 -19.75
C THR A 357 -33.60 0.87 -20.23
N VAL A 358 -33.05 0.05 -19.32
CA VAL A 358 -32.31 -1.18 -19.68
C VAL A 358 -33.24 -2.19 -20.35
N ASN A 359 -34.42 -2.40 -19.76
CA ASN A 359 -35.43 -3.33 -20.30
C ASN A 359 -35.97 -2.85 -21.65
N THR A 360 -36.19 -1.55 -21.80
CA THR A 360 -36.66 -0.96 -23.05
C THR A 360 -35.59 -1.06 -24.13
N ALA A 361 -34.32 -0.82 -23.82
CA ALA A 361 -33.20 -1.00 -24.77
C ALA A 361 -33.09 -2.45 -25.26
N SER A 362 -33.20 -3.44 -24.36
CA SER A 362 -33.25 -4.87 -24.74
C SER A 362 -34.47 -5.19 -25.62
N ARG A 363 -35.63 -4.55 -25.38
CA ARG A 363 -36.81 -4.70 -26.26
C ARG A 363 -36.61 -4.05 -27.63
N MET A 364 -35.88 -2.94 -27.71
CA MET A 364 -35.49 -2.34 -28.99
C MET A 364 -34.63 -3.33 -29.79
N GLU A 365 -33.68 -4.00 -29.16
CA GLU A 365 -32.80 -4.98 -29.82
C GLU A 365 -33.59 -6.20 -30.29
N SER A 366 -34.34 -6.84 -29.38
CA SER A 366 -35.09 -8.06 -29.69
C SER A 366 -36.17 -7.90 -30.75
N ASN A 367 -36.80 -6.72 -30.85
CA ASN A 367 -37.75 -6.37 -31.92
C ASN A 367 -37.07 -5.76 -33.16
N GLY A 368 -35.74 -5.68 -33.17
CA GLY A 368 -34.94 -5.18 -34.30
C GLY A 368 -34.93 -6.16 -35.47
N LEU A 369 -34.39 -5.69 -36.60
CA LEU A 369 -34.16 -6.52 -37.77
C LEU A 369 -32.66 -6.81 -37.94
N PRO A 370 -32.29 -7.96 -38.52
CA PRO A 370 -30.90 -8.26 -38.83
C PRO A 370 -30.26 -7.16 -39.66
N LEU A 371 -29.03 -6.80 -39.29
CA LEU A 371 -28.19 -5.77 -39.92
C LEU A 371 -28.82 -4.37 -39.94
N ARG A 372 -29.67 -4.06 -38.97
CA ARG A 372 -30.26 -2.73 -38.78
C ARG A 372 -30.11 -2.22 -37.35
N ILE A 373 -30.14 -0.90 -37.22
CA ILE A 373 -30.05 -0.19 -35.95
C ILE A 373 -31.43 0.37 -35.59
N HIS A 374 -32.07 -0.26 -34.60
CA HIS A 374 -33.42 0.09 -34.15
C HIS A 374 -33.36 1.15 -33.06
N VAL A 375 -34.04 2.28 -33.27
CA VAL A 375 -33.95 3.47 -32.43
C VAL A 375 -35.30 3.83 -31.82
N SER A 376 -35.30 4.05 -30.52
CA SER A 376 -36.50 4.46 -29.77
C SER A 376 -36.86 5.94 -30.03
N PRO A 377 -38.12 6.37 -29.81
CA PRO A 377 -38.50 7.77 -30.03
C PRO A 377 -37.67 8.76 -29.21
N PHE A 378 -37.38 8.45 -27.94
CA PHE A 378 -36.54 9.28 -27.08
C PHE A 378 -35.12 9.47 -27.64
N THR A 379 -34.49 8.39 -28.11
CA THR A 379 -33.17 8.49 -28.75
C THR A 379 -33.25 9.28 -30.05
N LYS A 380 -34.30 9.09 -30.86
CA LYS A 380 -34.51 9.85 -32.09
C LYS A 380 -34.55 11.35 -31.80
N ASP A 381 -35.26 11.78 -30.76
CA ASP A 381 -35.37 13.21 -30.44
C ASP A 381 -34.00 13.81 -30.10
N ILE A 382 -33.18 13.08 -29.32
CA ILE A 382 -31.79 13.47 -29.01
C ILE A 382 -30.94 13.55 -30.28
N LEU A 383 -31.05 12.57 -31.18
CA LEU A 383 -30.29 12.57 -32.45
C LEU A 383 -30.72 13.69 -33.39
N GLN A 384 -32.00 14.07 -33.37
CA GLN A 384 -32.51 15.19 -34.17
C GLN A 384 -31.98 16.54 -33.72
N GLU A 385 -31.72 16.73 -32.43
CA GLU A 385 -31.07 17.95 -31.92
C GLU A 385 -29.68 18.17 -32.52
N HIS A 386 -28.95 17.09 -32.85
CA HIS A 386 -27.64 17.19 -33.52
C HIS A 386 -27.75 17.52 -35.01
N GLY A 387 -28.86 17.17 -35.67
CA GLY A 387 -29.13 17.50 -37.07
C GLY A 387 -28.27 16.79 -38.12
N THR A 388 -27.40 15.84 -37.74
CA THR A 388 -26.48 15.14 -38.65
C THR A 388 -26.90 13.70 -38.98
N PHE A 389 -27.86 13.11 -38.26
CA PHE A 389 -28.24 11.70 -38.42
C PHE A 389 -29.42 11.49 -39.36
N HIS A 390 -29.33 10.46 -40.20
CA HIS A 390 -30.43 10.03 -41.07
C HIS A 390 -31.26 8.94 -40.40
N LEU A 391 -32.51 9.27 -40.08
CA LEU A 391 -33.46 8.39 -39.41
C LEU A 391 -34.67 8.15 -40.32
N GLU A 392 -35.11 6.90 -40.41
CA GLU A 392 -36.31 6.50 -41.16
C GLU A 392 -37.36 5.96 -40.19
N MET A 393 -38.63 6.33 -40.39
CA MET A 393 -39.71 5.80 -39.56
C MET A 393 -39.94 4.33 -39.89
N ARG A 394 -39.90 3.47 -38.87
CA ARG A 394 -40.21 2.04 -39.01
C ARG A 394 -41.72 1.79 -39.03
N GLY A 395 -42.46 2.50 -38.18
CA GLY A 395 -43.87 2.25 -37.89
C GLY A 395 -44.11 1.85 -36.44
N SER A 396 -45.32 1.35 -36.13
CA SER A 396 -45.70 0.94 -34.78
C SER A 396 -45.22 -0.46 -34.46
N VAL A 397 -44.62 -0.64 -33.29
CA VAL A 397 -44.10 -1.92 -32.79
C VAL A 397 -44.71 -2.20 -31.43
N GLU A 398 -45.34 -3.36 -31.28
CA GLU A 398 -45.87 -3.81 -29.99
C GLU A 398 -44.73 -4.21 -29.05
N MET A 399 -44.60 -3.50 -27.93
CA MET A 399 -43.61 -3.80 -26.89
C MET A 399 -44.30 -4.20 -25.60
N LYS A 400 -43.91 -5.36 -25.06
CA LYS A 400 -44.45 -5.89 -23.81
C LYS A 400 -44.35 -4.84 -22.69
N GLY A 401 -45.50 -4.45 -22.12
CA GLY A 401 -45.58 -3.48 -21.02
C GLY A 401 -45.46 -2.00 -21.44
N LYS A 402 -45.33 -1.70 -22.73
CA LYS A 402 -45.33 -0.33 -23.30
C LYS A 402 -46.44 -0.11 -24.34
N GLY A 403 -47.01 -1.18 -24.89
CA GLY A 403 -48.00 -1.13 -25.96
C GLY A 403 -47.36 -0.85 -27.32
N SER A 404 -48.14 -0.32 -28.25
CA SER A 404 -47.66 0.14 -29.56
C SER A 404 -46.81 1.40 -29.44
N VAL A 405 -45.55 1.31 -29.86
CA VAL A 405 -44.60 2.43 -29.87
C VAL A 405 -44.11 2.66 -31.30
N ILE A 406 -44.14 3.91 -31.77
CA ILE A 406 -43.55 4.28 -33.05
C ILE A 406 -42.02 4.35 -32.90
N THR A 407 -41.31 3.63 -33.75
CA THR A 407 -39.84 3.55 -33.70
C THR A 407 -39.21 3.88 -35.05
N TYR A 408 -37.88 3.95 -35.07
CA TYR A 408 -37.09 4.46 -36.19
C TYR A 408 -35.90 3.55 -36.50
N TRP A 409 -35.41 3.62 -37.73
CA TRP A 409 -34.14 3.04 -38.17
C TRP A 409 -33.09 4.13 -38.28
N LEU A 410 -31.90 3.90 -37.73
CA LEU A 410 -30.73 4.73 -38.01
C LEU A 410 -30.03 4.21 -39.26
N LEU A 411 -29.86 5.08 -40.25
CA LEU A 411 -29.33 4.74 -41.58
C LEU A 411 -27.91 5.25 -41.80
N GLY A 412 -27.50 6.30 -41.09
CA GLY A 412 -26.20 6.93 -41.29
C GLY A 412 -26.09 8.30 -40.64
N GLU A 413 -24.97 8.95 -40.91
CA GLU A 413 -24.65 10.31 -40.47
C GLU A 413 -23.99 11.10 -41.61
N VAL A 414 -24.37 12.35 -41.77
CA VAL A 414 -23.77 13.26 -42.77
C VAL A 414 -22.27 13.39 -42.52
N GLY A 415 -21.46 13.11 -43.54
CA GLY A 415 -20.00 13.17 -43.47
C GLY A 415 -19.33 11.96 -42.82
N SER A 416 -20.09 10.95 -42.38
CA SER A 416 -19.56 9.68 -41.89
C SER A 416 -19.30 8.70 -43.03
N PRO A 417 -18.19 7.92 -43.01
CA PRO A 417 -17.94 6.86 -43.98
C PRO A 417 -18.82 5.62 -43.75
N TYR A 418 -19.55 5.54 -42.63
CA TYR A 418 -20.28 4.36 -42.16
C TYR A 418 -21.78 4.36 -42.52
N ASN A 419 -22.14 4.93 -43.69
CA ASN A 419 -23.54 5.03 -44.11
C ASN A 419 -24.07 3.72 -44.68
N ILE A 420 -25.13 3.16 -44.07
CA ILE A 420 -25.70 1.86 -44.43
C ILE A 420 -26.22 1.87 -45.88
N GLN A 421 -26.77 2.99 -46.34
CA GLN A 421 -27.32 3.13 -47.70
C GLN A 421 -26.26 3.31 -48.81
N GLN A 422 -25.06 3.83 -48.48
CA GLN A 422 -24.03 4.12 -49.50
C GLN A 422 -23.15 2.92 -49.82
N GLN A 423 -23.07 1.92 -48.93
CA GLN A 423 -22.16 0.78 -49.09
C GLN A 423 -22.75 -0.41 -49.88
N GLY A 424 -23.94 -0.26 -50.51
CA GLY A 424 -24.49 -1.26 -51.42
C GLY A 424 -24.85 -2.61 -50.76
N TYR A 425 -25.00 -2.64 -49.43
CA TYR A 425 -25.40 -3.84 -48.73
C TYR A 425 -26.84 -4.22 -49.10
N ASN A 426 -27.03 -5.43 -49.63
CA ASN A 426 -28.35 -6.01 -49.83
C ASN A 426 -29.01 -6.26 -48.46
N LEU A 427 -29.64 -5.23 -47.90
CA LEU A 427 -30.48 -5.37 -46.72
C LEU A 427 -31.64 -6.32 -47.08
N PRO A 428 -32.01 -7.25 -46.18
CA PRO A 428 -33.22 -8.05 -46.39
C PRO A 428 -34.41 -7.11 -46.63
N ALA A 429 -35.16 -7.41 -47.71
CA ALA A 429 -36.31 -6.60 -48.13
C ALA A 429 -37.32 -6.46 -46.98
N MET A 430 -38.03 -5.33 -46.94
CA MET A 430 -39.12 -5.09 -45.99
C MET A 430 -40.34 -5.97 -46.34
N SER A 431 -40.25 -7.28 -46.18
CA SER A 431 -41.42 -8.16 -46.24
C SER A 431 -41.91 -8.40 -44.82
N GLU A 432 -43.03 -7.76 -44.48
CA GLU A 432 -43.88 -8.12 -43.35
C GLU A 432 -44.29 -9.59 -43.49
N THR A 433 -43.59 -10.50 -42.82
CA THR A 433 -44.09 -11.83 -42.40
C THR A 433 -42.92 -12.60 -41.84
N LEU A 434 -42.83 -12.70 -40.50
CA LEU A 434 -42.24 -13.80 -39.72
C LEU A 434 -42.26 -13.40 -38.24
N PHE A 435 -43.45 -13.29 -37.66
CA PHE A 435 -43.61 -13.33 -36.20
C PHE A 435 -44.71 -14.33 -35.86
N SER A 436 -44.33 -15.61 -35.84
CA SER A 436 -45.05 -16.64 -35.10
C SER A 436 -44.12 -17.80 -34.77
N LEU A 437 -43.09 -17.55 -33.96
CA LEU A 437 -42.47 -18.58 -33.14
C LEU A 437 -42.13 -17.97 -31.78
N GLN A 438 -42.95 -18.30 -30.79
CA GLN A 438 -42.72 -18.21 -29.35
C GLN A 438 -42.72 -19.64 -28.80
N PRO A 439 -42.25 -19.82 -27.57
CA PRO A 439 -40.86 -20.00 -27.16
C PRO A 439 -40.34 -21.43 -27.33
#